data_AF-A0A535VVZ3-F1
#
_entry.id   AF-A0A535VVZ3-F1
#
_cell.length_a   1.000
_cell.length_b   1.000
_cell.length_c   1.000
_cell.angle_alpha   90.00
_cell.angle_beta   90.00
_cell.angle_gamma   90.00
#
_symmetry.space_group_name_H-M   'P 1'
#
loop_
_entity.id
_entity.type
_entity.pdbx_description
1 polymer ?
#
loop_
_entity_poly.entity_id
_entity_poly.type
_entity_poly.pdbx_seq_one_letter_code
_entity_poly.pdbx_strand_id
1 'polypeptide(L)'
;MAAAIDLGAGDVGQSRNSRAATFTRVSSANSRIAYGAANPCPAYGIACMDRTGVPDRFAGMWFRPHGWPFDWGTLRWCQALPSPANGCLDAENVALDEFGHIEIIGHHVNYADESDYTDSVVQATSRSRPRAGWNAHVFGRCDVARLQLEYELASPNGLVSTCLSLGTNLSIVPSATLIAAGGSVRITGNLKIAVASAARSLSGDPLSGRAINLQRRALGSTTWATMAALTATGTAGSYAISFAPASTVDYRLSFSATSPEGLLGSVSSVVRITVTACTAVAAVGIGPQVACE
;
A
#
# COMPACT_ATOMS: atom_id res chain seq x y z
N MET A 1 -12.95 -6.86 29.05
CA MET A 1 -11.87 -5.98 28.54
C MET A 1 -10.79 -6.77 27.81
N ALA A 2 -10.02 -7.65 28.46
CA ALA A 2 -8.92 -8.39 27.83
C ALA A 2 -9.22 -8.97 26.43
N ALA A 3 -10.36 -9.63 26.24
CA ALA A 3 -10.76 -10.19 24.93
C ALA A 3 -10.85 -9.12 23.81
N ALA A 4 -11.41 -7.95 24.08
CA ALA A 4 -11.50 -6.87 23.09
C ALA A 4 -10.13 -6.26 22.76
N ILE A 5 -9.19 -6.24 23.71
CA ILE A 5 -7.79 -5.85 23.44
C ILE A 5 -7.11 -6.88 22.52
N ASP A 6 -7.33 -8.18 22.77
CA ASP A 6 -6.76 -9.23 21.92
C ASP A 6 -7.33 -9.18 20.50
N LEU A 7 -8.63 -8.88 20.35
CA LEU A 7 -9.25 -8.67 19.05
C LEU A 7 -8.68 -7.44 18.35
N GLY A 8 -8.57 -6.29 19.02
CA GLY A 8 -7.94 -5.10 18.43
C GLY A 8 -6.48 -5.32 18.00
N ALA A 9 -5.72 -6.14 18.75
CA ALA A 9 -4.38 -6.58 18.31
C ALA A 9 -4.43 -7.46 17.05
N GLY A 10 -5.43 -8.33 16.96
CA GLY A 10 -5.74 -9.12 15.76
C GLY A 10 -6.10 -8.24 14.56
N ASP A 11 -6.86 -7.16 14.77
CA ASP A 11 -7.29 -6.23 13.73
C ASP A 11 -6.12 -5.48 13.11
N VAL A 12 -5.13 -5.04 13.92
CA VAL A 12 -3.84 -4.52 13.42
C VAL A 12 -3.19 -5.56 12.50
N GLY A 13 -3.17 -6.81 12.95
CA GLY A 13 -2.65 -7.96 12.24
C GLY A 13 -3.24 -8.15 10.84
N GLN A 14 -4.53 -7.86 10.68
CA GLN A 14 -5.28 -8.12 9.46
C GLN A 14 -5.36 -6.91 8.53
N SER A 15 -5.38 -5.70 9.08
CA SER A 15 -5.74 -4.49 8.31
C SER A 15 -4.57 -3.61 7.87
N ARG A 16 -3.39 -3.71 8.52
CA ARG A 16 -2.28 -2.76 8.32
C ARG A 16 -1.72 -2.65 6.90
N ASN A 17 -1.84 -3.71 6.08
CA ASN A 17 -1.31 -3.85 4.71
C ASN A 17 0.07 -3.17 4.47
N SER A 18 0.95 -3.32 5.44
CA SER A 18 2.30 -2.74 5.53
C SER A 18 3.20 -3.70 6.30
N ARG A 19 4.50 -3.40 6.40
CA ARG A 19 5.40 -4.17 7.29
C ARG A 19 5.40 -3.67 8.73
N ALA A 20 4.37 -2.90 9.13
CA ALA A 20 4.21 -2.52 10.51
C ALA A 20 4.05 -3.77 11.41
N ALA A 21 4.15 -3.57 12.72
CA ALA A 21 4.26 -4.65 13.67
C ALA A 21 2.96 -5.47 13.77
N THR A 22 3.05 -6.65 14.38
CA THR A 22 1.87 -7.36 14.88
C THR A 22 1.95 -7.45 16.38
N PHE A 23 0.79 -7.35 17.03
CA PHE A 23 0.70 -7.42 18.47
C PHE A 23 0.13 -8.77 18.89
N THR A 24 0.66 -9.32 19.97
CA THR A 24 0.13 -10.53 20.60
C THR A 24 0.32 -10.39 22.09
N ARG A 25 -0.76 -10.58 22.84
CA ARG A 25 -0.70 -10.52 24.31
C ARG A 25 -0.15 -11.84 24.85
N VAL A 26 0.96 -11.76 25.57
CA VAL A 26 1.57 -12.88 26.28
C VAL A 26 1.86 -12.49 27.72
N SER A 27 1.76 -13.42 28.66
CA SER A 27 1.93 -13.13 30.10
C SER A 27 3.37 -12.75 30.48
N SER A 28 4.35 -13.14 29.67
CA SER A 28 5.77 -12.81 29.84
C SER A 28 6.17 -11.49 29.18
N ALA A 29 5.24 -10.76 28.56
CA ALA A 29 5.55 -9.52 27.87
C ALA A 29 6.06 -8.45 28.84
N ASN A 30 7.08 -7.70 28.40
CA ASN A 30 7.55 -6.52 29.12
C ASN A 30 6.61 -5.32 28.96
N SER A 31 5.73 -5.35 27.96
CA SER A 31 4.70 -4.32 27.75
C SER A 31 3.54 -4.51 28.69
N ARG A 32 3.02 -3.40 29.24
CA ARG A 32 1.92 -3.43 30.22
C ARG A 32 0.60 -3.08 29.56
N ILE A 33 -0.46 -3.79 29.90
CA ILE A 33 -1.83 -3.40 29.55
C ILE A 33 -2.64 -3.40 30.84
N ALA A 34 -3.31 -2.28 31.12
CA ALA A 34 -4.03 -2.10 32.38
C ALA A 34 -5.44 -1.54 32.15
N TYR A 35 -6.36 -1.95 33.02
CA TYR A 35 -7.73 -1.46 33.10
C TYR A 35 -8.05 -1.17 34.56
N GLY A 36 -8.36 0.08 34.90
CA GLY A 36 -8.72 0.45 36.28
C GLY A 36 -8.09 1.74 36.80
N ALA A 37 -7.99 1.85 38.13
CA ALA A 37 -7.41 2.99 38.84
C ALA A 37 -5.86 2.92 38.82
N ALA A 38 -5.19 4.08 38.84
CA ALA A 38 -3.79 4.30 38.44
C ALA A 38 -3.59 4.27 36.91
N ASN A 39 -4.21 5.24 36.24
CA ASN A 39 -4.11 5.44 34.81
C ASN A 39 -3.29 6.72 34.51
N PRO A 40 -2.15 6.64 33.80
CA PRO A 40 -1.32 7.80 33.43
C PRO A 40 -1.93 8.66 32.31
N CYS A 41 -3.07 8.26 31.74
CA CYS A 41 -3.72 9.02 30.68
C CYS A 41 -4.07 10.44 31.13
N PRO A 42 -4.02 11.41 30.21
CA PRO A 42 -4.55 12.74 30.43
C PRO A 42 -5.96 12.71 31.01
N ALA A 43 -6.34 13.75 31.76
CA ALA A 43 -7.63 13.80 32.46
C ALA A 43 -8.85 13.58 31.55
N TYR A 44 -8.74 13.94 30.27
CA TYR A 44 -9.79 13.79 29.24
C TYR A 44 -9.72 12.48 28.45
N GLY A 45 -8.64 11.69 28.54
CA GLY A 45 -8.46 10.46 27.77
C GLY A 45 -9.22 9.28 28.37
N ILE A 46 -9.99 8.55 27.55
CA ILE A 46 -10.65 7.29 27.97
C ILE A 46 -9.69 6.10 27.97
N ALA A 47 -8.68 6.18 27.10
CA ALA A 47 -7.52 5.31 27.00
C ALA A 47 -6.30 6.15 26.56
N CYS A 48 -5.13 5.53 26.60
CA CYS A 48 -3.88 6.07 26.07
C CYS A 48 -2.82 4.96 25.98
N MET A 49 -1.74 5.26 25.26
CA MET A 49 -0.54 4.44 25.18
C MET A 49 0.73 5.25 25.53
N ASP A 50 1.79 4.52 25.89
CA ASP A 50 3.15 5.04 26.01
C ASP A 50 4.10 4.17 25.16
N ARG A 51 4.63 4.79 24.12
CA ARG A 51 5.48 4.17 23.11
C ARG A 51 6.92 3.92 23.57
N THR A 52 7.27 4.29 24.81
CA THR A 52 8.63 4.14 25.32
C THR A 52 9.09 2.67 25.24
N GLY A 53 10.18 2.41 24.51
CA GLY A 53 10.79 1.08 24.35
C GLY A 53 10.54 0.39 23.01
N VAL A 54 9.83 1.01 22.06
CA VAL A 54 9.67 0.48 20.70
C VAL A 54 11.04 0.44 19.99
N PRO A 55 11.35 -0.59 19.17
CA PRO A 55 10.42 -1.61 18.63
C PRO A 55 10.22 -2.86 19.51
N ASP A 56 11.03 -3.08 20.54
CA ASP A 56 11.03 -4.36 21.27
C ASP A 56 9.87 -4.49 22.27
N ARG A 57 9.37 -3.36 22.78
CA ARG A 57 8.24 -3.28 23.72
C ARG A 57 7.58 -1.91 23.65
N PHE A 58 6.54 -1.71 24.46
CA PHE A 58 6.00 -0.38 24.76
C PHE A 58 5.75 -0.31 26.27
N ALA A 59 5.83 0.87 26.88
CA ALA A 59 5.75 0.98 28.34
C ALA A 59 4.36 0.61 28.86
N GLY A 60 3.32 1.00 28.13
CA GLY A 60 2.01 0.39 28.33
C GLY A 60 0.87 0.99 27.50
N MET A 61 -0.30 0.40 27.71
CA MET A 61 -1.60 0.86 27.24
C MET A 61 -2.58 0.78 28.40
N TRP A 62 -3.34 1.84 28.64
CA TRP A 62 -4.20 1.97 29.81
C TRP A 62 -5.61 2.36 29.43
N PHE A 63 -6.60 1.69 30.01
CA PHE A 63 -8.01 1.99 29.84
C PHE A 63 -8.60 2.46 31.16
N ARG A 64 -9.41 3.52 31.14
CA ARG A 64 -10.21 3.91 32.30
C ARG A 64 -11.33 2.89 32.55
N PRO A 65 -11.73 2.68 33.83
CA PRO A 65 -12.78 1.72 34.14
C PRO A 65 -14.14 2.19 33.65
N HIS A 66 -15.02 1.24 33.34
CA HIS A 66 -16.45 1.49 33.15
C HIS A 66 -17.02 2.25 34.37
N GLY A 67 -17.86 3.24 34.12
CA GLY A 67 -18.41 4.08 35.19
C GLY A 67 -17.52 5.27 35.56
N TRP A 68 -16.37 5.46 34.92
CA TRP A 68 -15.51 6.61 35.20
C TRP A 68 -16.20 7.94 34.88
N PRO A 69 -16.22 8.92 35.81
CA PRO A 69 -16.83 10.22 35.58
C PRO A 69 -15.93 11.15 34.76
N PHE A 70 -16.53 11.86 33.81
CA PHE A 70 -15.97 12.93 33.02
C PHE A 70 -16.92 14.13 33.03
N ASP A 71 -16.43 15.31 32.64
CA ASP A 71 -17.26 16.52 32.55
C ASP A 71 -18.42 16.36 31.54
N TRP A 72 -18.24 15.50 30.52
CA TRP A 72 -19.25 15.18 29.52
C TRP A 72 -20.17 14.01 29.90
N GLY A 73 -19.95 13.36 31.06
CA GLY A 73 -20.79 12.27 31.54
C GLY A 73 -20.01 11.07 32.06
N THR A 74 -20.56 9.88 31.92
CA THR A 74 -19.97 8.64 32.46
C THR A 74 -19.50 7.73 31.34
N LEU A 75 -18.26 7.26 31.42
CA LEU A 75 -17.70 6.30 30.48
C LEU A 75 -18.44 4.97 30.53
N ARG A 76 -18.94 4.53 29.37
CA ARG A 76 -19.63 3.25 29.20
C ARG A 76 -18.94 2.41 28.14
N TRP A 77 -18.20 1.38 28.54
CA TRP A 77 -17.69 0.37 27.61
C TRP A 77 -18.79 -0.58 27.15
N CYS A 78 -18.93 -0.82 25.85
CA CYS A 78 -19.92 -1.76 25.31
C CYS A 78 -19.70 -3.18 25.84
N GLN A 79 -18.45 -3.61 25.99
CA GLN A 79 -18.03 -4.91 26.50
C GLN A 79 -18.29 -5.11 28.01
N ALA A 80 -18.71 -4.07 28.73
CA ALA A 80 -19.07 -4.14 30.14
C ALA A 80 -20.59 -4.08 30.37
N LEU A 81 -21.38 -3.89 29.31
CA LEU A 81 -22.84 -3.90 29.37
C LEU A 81 -23.40 -5.29 29.02
N PRO A 82 -24.56 -5.69 29.57
CA PRO A 82 -25.23 -6.94 29.18
C PRO A 82 -25.62 -6.97 27.69
N SER A 83 -25.94 -5.80 27.14
CA SER A 83 -26.15 -5.58 25.72
C SER A 83 -25.55 -4.23 25.32
N PRO A 84 -24.93 -4.12 24.13
CA PRO A 84 -24.44 -2.84 23.64
C PRO A 84 -25.58 -1.82 23.53
N ALA A 85 -25.34 -0.61 24.04
CA ALA A 85 -26.33 0.45 24.09
C ALA A 85 -25.83 1.71 23.37
N ASN A 86 -26.75 2.60 22.98
CA ASN A 86 -26.38 3.91 22.47
C ASN A 86 -25.53 4.67 23.52
N GLY A 87 -24.49 5.34 23.06
CA GLY A 87 -23.51 6.05 23.88
C GLY A 87 -22.45 5.17 24.52
N CYS A 88 -22.41 3.85 24.26
CA CYS A 88 -21.27 3.02 24.68
C CYS A 88 -20.10 3.13 23.68
N LEU A 89 -18.88 3.12 24.21
CA LEU A 89 -17.63 3.09 23.47
C LEU A 89 -17.21 1.64 23.25
N ASP A 90 -16.75 1.34 22.04
CA ASP A 90 -16.27 0.02 21.68
C ASP A 90 -14.80 -0.12 22.09
N ALA A 91 -14.55 -0.93 23.11
CA ALA A 91 -13.21 -1.06 23.67
C ALA A 91 -12.22 -1.81 22.74
N GLU A 92 -12.71 -2.55 21.75
CA GLU A 92 -11.89 -3.18 20.70
C GLU A 92 -11.41 -2.13 19.70
N ASN A 93 -12.32 -1.29 19.22
CA ASN A 93 -11.98 -0.15 18.36
C ASN A 93 -11.01 0.83 19.07
N VAL A 94 -11.23 1.12 20.35
CA VAL A 94 -10.29 1.96 21.12
C VAL A 94 -8.95 1.25 21.33
N ALA A 95 -8.91 -0.08 21.52
CA ALA A 95 -7.63 -0.79 21.55
C ALA A 95 -6.88 -0.69 20.22
N LEU A 96 -7.59 -0.79 19.08
CA LEU A 96 -7.02 -0.61 17.75
C LEU A 96 -6.45 0.81 17.54
N ASP A 97 -7.14 1.85 18.02
CA ASP A 97 -6.68 3.24 18.06
C ASP A 97 -5.34 3.37 18.80
N GLU A 98 -5.29 2.86 20.04
CA GLU A 98 -4.07 2.88 20.87
C GLU A 98 -2.92 2.04 20.29
N PHE A 99 -3.21 0.91 19.63
CA PHE A 99 -2.18 0.18 18.90
C PHE A 99 -1.66 0.97 17.70
N GLY A 100 -2.53 1.68 16.97
CA GLY A 100 -2.12 2.58 15.90
C GLY A 100 -1.16 3.66 16.39
N HIS A 101 -1.40 4.23 17.57
CA HIS A 101 -0.47 5.12 18.24
C HIS A 101 0.89 4.46 18.54
N ILE A 102 0.92 3.21 19.00
CA ILE A 102 2.17 2.43 19.15
C ILE A 102 2.86 2.21 17.80
N GLU A 103 2.15 2.31 16.68
CA GLU A 103 2.68 2.26 15.30
C GLU A 103 2.89 3.65 14.64
N ILE A 104 3.04 4.74 15.40
CA ILE A 104 3.29 6.12 14.88
C ILE A 104 2.12 6.72 14.10
N ILE A 105 0.93 6.14 14.22
CA ILE A 105 -0.26 6.79 13.66
C ILE A 105 -0.63 7.92 14.62
N GLY A 106 -0.66 9.14 14.10
CA GLY A 106 -1.23 10.29 14.83
C GLY A 106 -2.74 10.32 14.62
N HIS A 107 -3.44 11.10 15.44
CA HIS A 107 -4.87 11.31 15.24
C HIS A 107 -5.17 11.82 13.83
N HIS A 108 -6.27 11.34 13.27
CA HIS A 108 -6.86 11.93 12.08
C HIS A 108 -7.39 13.35 12.34
N VAL A 109 -7.74 14.06 11.27
CA VAL A 109 -8.13 15.48 11.33
C VAL A 109 -9.49 15.67 12.01
N ASN A 110 -10.40 14.70 11.88
CA ASN A 110 -11.73 14.71 12.46
C ASN A 110 -12.53 15.93 11.98
N TYR A 111 -12.87 15.97 10.69
CA TYR A 111 -13.62 17.10 10.14
C TYR A 111 -14.95 17.30 10.86
N ALA A 112 -15.39 18.56 10.97
CA ALA A 112 -16.60 18.92 11.71
C ALA A 112 -17.88 18.32 11.11
N ASP A 113 -17.87 17.98 9.82
CA ASP A 113 -18.96 17.31 9.12
C ASP A 113 -18.87 15.78 9.17
N GLU A 114 -17.85 15.24 9.84
CA GLU A 114 -17.55 13.81 9.96
C GLU A 114 -17.35 13.10 8.61
N SER A 115 -17.00 13.82 7.54
CA SER A 115 -16.82 13.24 6.20
C SER A 115 -15.62 12.28 6.09
N ASP A 116 -14.60 12.48 6.92
CA ASP A 116 -13.41 11.63 7.02
C ASP A 116 -13.55 10.51 8.05
N TYR A 117 -14.76 10.32 8.58
CA TYR A 117 -14.95 9.47 9.74
C TYR A 117 -14.54 8.02 9.45
N THR A 118 -14.92 7.46 8.30
CA THR A 118 -14.57 6.08 7.93
C THR A 118 -13.14 5.93 7.40
N ASP A 119 -12.39 7.03 7.30
CA ASP A 119 -11.05 7.00 6.74
C ASP A 119 -9.99 6.56 7.74
N SER A 120 -10.27 6.64 9.04
CA SER A 120 -9.33 6.26 10.10
C SER A 120 -10.04 5.82 11.38
N VAL A 121 -9.46 4.84 12.07
CA VAL A 121 -9.76 4.44 13.45
C VAL A 121 -9.01 5.29 14.45
N VAL A 122 -7.79 5.73 14.12
CA VAL A 122 -6.94 6.52 15.02
C VAL A 122 -7.40 7.96 15.08
N GLN A 123 -8.17 8.33 16.10
CA GLN A 123 -9.04 9.51 16.07
C GLN A 123 -8.82 10.40 17.30
N ALA A 124 -8.82 11.73 17.10
CA ALA A 124 -8.66 12.66 18.22
C ALA A 124 -9.80 12.58 19.25
N THR A 125 -10.97 12.10 18.82
CA THR A 125 -12.13 11.89 19.68
C THR A 125 -12.72 10.51 19.40
N SER A 126 -12.71 9.64 20.40
CA SER A 126 -13.31 8.31 20.32
C SER A 126 -14.83 8.38 20.24
N ARG A 127 -15.45 7.35 19.66
CA ARG A 127 -16.76 7.48 19.03
C ARG A 127 -17.69 6.42 19.62
N SER A 128 -18.87 6.83 20.08
CA SER A 128 -19.79 5.99 20.86
C SER A 128 -21.04 5.60 20.08
N ARG A 129 -21.46 4.32 20.10
CA ARG A 129 -22.59 3.78 19.31
C ARG A 129 -23.82 4.71 19.30
N PRO A 130 -24.65 4.75 18.22
CA PRO A 130 -24.84 3.66 17.26
C PRO A 130 -24.54 3.97 15.79
N ARG A 131 -23.94 5.11 15.44
CA ARG A 131 -23.75 5.45 14.02
C ARG A 131 -22.91 4.39 13.30
N ALA A 132 -23.22 4.16 12.03
CA ALA A 132 -22.54 3.15 11.22
C ALA A 132 -21.05 3.47 11.09
N GLY A 133 -20.19 2.45 11.17
CA GLY A 133 -18.73 2.60 11.12
C GLY A 133 -18.08 2.97 12.45
N TRP A 134 -18.86 3.25 13.50
CA TRP A 134 -18.33 3.64 14.81
C TRP A 134 -17.81 2.46 15.65
N ASN A 135 -17.97 1.25 15.14
CA ASN A 135 -17.43 0.00 15.65
C ASN A 135 -16.49 -0.64 14.61
N ALA A 136 -15.65 0.18 13.96
CA ALA A 136 -14.70 -0.32 12.98
C ALA A 136 -13.64 -1.20 13.65
N HIS A 137 -13.49 -2.42 13.17
CA HIS A 137 -12.53 -3.43 13.64
C HIS A 137 -11.43 -3.66 12.60
N VAL A 138 -11.11 -2.61 11.84
CA VAL A 138 -10.03 -2.59 10.85
C VAL A 138 -9.52 -1.16 10.74
N PHE A 139 -8.22 -1.00 10.52
CA PHE A 139 -7.66 0.30 10.16
C PHE A 139 -8.34 0.87 8.92
N GLY A 140 -8.63 2.17 8.96
CA GLY A 140 -9.17 2.89 7.82
C GLY A 140 -8.11 3.13 6.76
N ARG A 141 -8.52 3.56 5.56
CA ARG A 141 -7.58 3.79 4.45
C ARG A 141 -6.45 4.76 4.83
N CYS A 142 -6.71 5.79 5.62
CA CYS A 142 -5.69 6.76 6.01
C CYS A 142 -4.76 6.27 7.12
N ASP A 143 -5.20 5.37 7.99
CA ASP A 143 -4.32 4.65 8.91
C ASP A 143 -3.35 3.76 8.12
N VAL A 144 -3.89 2.95 7.19
CA VAL A 144 -3.09 2.08 6.32
C VAL A 144 -2.09 2.89 5.49
N ALA A 145 -2.52 4.04 4.93
CA ALA A 145 -1.63 4.94 4.21
C ALA A 145 -0.47 5.42 5.08
N ARG A 146 -0.76 5.80 6.34
CA ARG A 146 0.26 6.24 7.28
C ARG A 146 1.25 5.12 7.57
N LEU A 147 0.76 3.90 7.83
CA LEU A 147 1.61 2.75 8.07
C LEU A 147 2.44 2.37 6.85
N GLN A 148 1.88 2.40 5.65
CA GLN A 148 2.61 2.12 4.41
C GLN A 148 3.74 3.13 4.19
N LEU A 149 3.50 4.43 4.44
CA LEU A 149 4.54 5.46 4.34
C LEU A 149 5.71 5.23 5.30
N GLU A 150 5.46 4.72 6.51
CA GLU A 150 6.51 4.51 7.52
C GLU A 150 7.19 3.14 7.39
N TYR A 151 6.42 2.11 7.02
CA TYR A 151 6.83 0.70 7.12
C TYR A 151 6.78 -0.05 5.78
N GLU A 152 6.70 0.65 4.65
CA GLU A 152 6.60 0.05 3.31
C GLU A 152 5.33 -0.82 3.13
N LEU A 153 5.15 -1.36 1.92
CA LEU A 153 4.12 -2.36 1.66
C LEU A 153 4.45 -3.71 2.30
N ALA A 154 3.42 -4.41 2.79
CA ALA A 154 3.57 -5.77 3.29
C ALA A 154 4.15 -6.73 2.25
N SER A 155 3.86 -6.48 0.97
CA SER A 155 4.35 -7.22 -0.18
C SER A 155 4.37 -6.30 -1.41
N PRO A 156 5.28 -6.51 -2.39
CA PRO A 156 5.24 -5.80 -3.66
C PRO A 156 3.92 -5.91 -4.41
N ASN A 157 3.09 -6.92 -4.13
CA ASN A 157 1.75 -7.07 -4.72
C ASN A 157 0.64 -6.34 -3.94
N GLY A 158 0.92 -5.84 -2.73
CA GLY A 158 -0.05 -5.16 -1.89
C GLY A 158 -0.52 -3.85 -2.53
N LEU A 159 -1.81 -3.54 -2.39
CA LEU A 159 -2.38 -2.29 -2.89
C LEU A 159 -1.88 -1.11 -2.05
N VAL A 160 -1.54 0.00 -2.71
CA VAL A 160 -1.26 1.26 -2.04
C VAL A 160 -2.58 1.89 -1.60
N SER A 161 -2.68 2.34 -0.35
CA SER A 161 -3.92 2.94 0.16
C SER A 161 -4.38 4.12 -0.71
N THR A 162 -5.69 4.22 -0.94
CA THR A 162 -6.33 5.32 -1.68
C THR A 162 -6.33 6.66 -0.94
N CYS A 163 -5.87 6.70 0.32
CA CYS A 163 -5.58 7.96 1.02
C CYS A 163 -4.23 8.56 0.58
N LEU A 164 -3.48 7.86 -0.27
CA LEU A 164 -2.26 8.36 -0.92
C LEU A 164 -2.51 8.69 -2.39
N SER A 165 -1.63 9.51 -2.95
CA SER A 165 -1.57 9.82 -4.38
C SER A 165 -0.10 9.86 -4.81
N LEU A 166 0.50 8.69 -4.98
CA LEU A 166 1.93 8.55 -5.25
C LEU A 166 2.23 8.44 -6.73
N GLY A 167 3.22 9.20 -7.21
CA GLY A 167 3.78 9.03 -8.53
C GLY A 167 4.40 7.65 -8.72
N THR A 168 4.40 7.13 -9.95
CA THR A 168 5.11 5.91 -10.31
C THR A 168 6.21 6.19 -11.33
N ASN A 169 7.24 5.35 -11.35
CA ASN A 169 8.28 5.35 -12.36
C ASN A 169 8.23 4.01 -13.11
N LEU A 170 8.16 4.09 -14.44
CA LEU A 170 8.14 2.94 -15.33
C LEU A 170 9.32 3.01 -16.29
N SER A 171 10.12 1.94 -16.32
CA SER A 171 11.28 1.79 -17.20
C SER A 171 11.02 0.74 -18.28
N ILE A 172 11.70 0.85 -19.42
CA ILE A 172 11.65 -0.12 -20.53
C ILE A 172 13.08 -0.46 -20.95
N VAL A 173 13.36 -1.75 -21.16
CA VAL A 173 14.65 -2.27 -21.63
C VAL A 173 14.38 -3.36 -22.66
N PRO A 174 14.63 -3.11 -23.97
CA PRO A 174 14.61 -4.17 -24.99
C PRO A 174 15.89 -5.01 -24.92
N SER A 175 15.79 -6.30 -25.24
CA SER A 175 16.97 -7.17 -25.40
C SER A 175 17.81 -6.82 -26.63
N ALA A 176 17.20 -6.19 -27.63
CA ALA A 176 17.85 -5.69 -28.84
C ALA A 176 17.03 -4.54 -29.45
N THR A 177 17.71 -3.56 -30.05
CA THR A 177 17.09 -2.46 -30.81
C THR A 177 17.24 -2.61 -32.32
N LEU A 178 17.96 -3.63 -32.77
CA LEU A 178 18.15 -3.99 -34.17
C LEU A 178 17.98 -5.51 -34.30
N ILE A 179 17.09 -5.95 -35.19
CA ILE A 179 16.84 -7.36 -35.45
C ILE A 179 16.61 -7.59 -36.95
N ALA A 180 16.90 -8.82 -37.40
CA ALA A 180 16.42 -9.27 -38.70
C ALA A 180 14.90 -9.47 -38.71
N ALA A 181 14.29 -9.39 -39.89
CA ALA A 181 12.88 -9.72 -40.09
C ALA A 181 12.56 -11.13 -39.56
N GLY A 182 11.48 -11.24 -38.75
CA GLY A 182 11.11 -12.49 -38.06
C GLY A 182 11.87 -12.76 -36.76
N GLY A 183 12.87 -11.93 -36.42
CA GLY A 183 13.57 -12.00 -35.15
C GLY A 183 12.66 -11.68 -33.96
N SER A 184 12.98 -12.24 -32.80
CA SER A 184 12.26 -12.02 -31.54
C SER A 184 13.01 -11.03 -30.65
N VAL A 185 12.26 -10.13 -30.01
CA VAL A 185 12.78 -9.21 -28.98
C VAL A 185 12.03 -9.47 -27.69
N ARG A 186 12.79 -9.48 -26.58
CA ARG A 186 12.23 -9.43 -25.23
C ARG A 186 12.22 -7.99 -24.75
N ILE A 187 11.06 -7.48 -24.36
CA ILE A 187 10.93 -6.24 -23.61
C ILE A 187 10.83 -6.59 -22.13
N THR A 188 11.67 -5.97 -21.31
CA THR A 188 11.55 -5.96 -19.86
C THR A 188 11.16 -4.56 -19.41
N GLY A 189 10.33 -4.46 -18.38
CA GLY A 189 10.03 -3.20 -17.71
C GLY A 189 10.10 -3.34 -16.20
N ASN A 190 10.38 -2.24 -15.51
CA ASN A 190 10.29 -2.19 -14.05
C ASN A 190 9.34 -1.05 -13.64
N LEU A 191 8.34 -1.38 -12.83
CA LEU A 191 7.41 -0.44 -12.20
C LEU A 191 7.75 -0.31 -10.71
N LYS A 192 7.86 0.93 -10.25
CA LYS A 192 8.07 1.25 -8.84
C LYS A 192 7.37 2.55 -8.45
N ILE A 193 7.20 2.77 -7.15
CA ILE A 193 6.84 4.08 -6.62
C ILE A 193 7.96 5.06 -6.97
N ALA A 194 7.60 6.25 -7.43
CA ALA A 194 8.57 7.27 -7.80
C ALA A 194 9.40 7.68 -6.57
N VAL A 195 10.69 7.95 -6.78
CA VAL A 195 11.57 8.41 -5.71
C VAL A 195 11.18 9.84 -5.34
N ALA A 196 10.60 10.01 -4.15
CA ALA A 196 10.11 11.29 -3.67
C ALA A 196 10.10 11.30 -2.13
N SER A 197 10.43 12.46 -1.55
CA SER A 197 10.39 12.63 -0.08
C SER A 197 8.99 12.38 0.50
N ALA A 198 7.94 12.76 -0.23
CA ALA A 198 6.55 12.52 0.16
C ALA A 198 6.19 11.03 0.26
N ALA A 199 6.89 10.15 -0.45
CA ALA A 199 6.68 8.70 -0.39
C ALA A 199 7.37 8.03 0.82
N ARG A 200 8.27 8.73 1.53
CA ARG A 200 8.98 8.20 2.71
C ARG A 200 9.60 6.83 2.45
N SER A 201 9.34 5.82 3.29
CA SER A 201 9.89 4.47 3.16
C SER A 201 9.43 3.78 1.86
N LEU A 202 8.26 4.15 1.30
CA LEU A 202 7.80 3.62 0.00
C LEU A 202 8.61 4.14 -1.19
N SER A 203 9.49 5.12 -1.01
CA SER A 203 10.21 5.77 -2.10
C SER A 203 11.09 4.77 -2.85
N GLY A 204 10.69 4.43 -4.08
CA GLY A 204 11.41 3.47 -4.91
C GLY A 204 10.95 2.01 -4.77
N ASP A 205 9.92 1.75 -3.96
CA ASP A 205 9.41 0.41 -3.73
C ASP A 205 8.89 -0.24 -5.03
N PRO A 206 9.25 -1.51 -5.29
CA PRO A 206 8.80 -2.23 -6.47
C PRO A 206 7.30 -2.54 -6.42
N LEU A 207 6.61 -2.42 -7.55
CA LEU A 207 5.17 -2.66 -7.67
C LEU A 207 4.87 -3.84 -8.59
N SER A 208 4.53 -4.98 -8.01
CA SER A 208 4.19 -6.23 -8.70
C SER A 208 2.67 -6.43 -8.85
N GLY A 209 2.22 -7.29 -9.76
CA GLY A 209 0.80 -7.63 -9.90
C GLY A 209 -0.07 -6.54 -10.58
N ARG A 210 0.55 -5.52 -11.19
CA ARG A 210 -0.15 -4.45 -11.92
C ARG A 210 -0.19 -4.76 -13.41
N ALA A 211 -1.21 -4.24 -14.09
CA ALA A 211 -1.29 -4.34 -15.55
C ALA A 211 -0.35 -3.30 -16.21
N ILE A 212 0.69 -3.78 -16.87
CA ILE A 212 1.58 -2.95 -17.71
C ILE A 212 1.30 -3.28 -19.18
N ASN A 213 1.03 -2.26 -19.99
CA ASN A 213 0.79 -2.43 -21.41
C ASN A 213 2.01 -2.02 -22.24
N LEU A 214 2.40 -2.86 -23.19
CA LEU A 214 3.26 -2.47 -24.30
C LEU A 214 2.43 -1.72 -25.32
N GLN A 215 2.87 -0.51 -25.64
CA GLN A 215 2.29 0.32 -26.69
C GLN A 215 3.29 0.49 -27.83
N ARG A 216 2.78 0.63 -29.05
CA ARG A 216 3.58 0.93 -30.25
C ARG A 216 2.99 2.11 -31.02
N ARG A 217 3.83 2.77 -31.82
CA ARG A 217 3.41 3.75 -32.82
C ARG A 217 4.28 3.66 -34.07
N ALA A 218 3.70 3.98 -35.22
CA ALA A 218 4.46 4.14 -36.46
C ALA A 218 5.43 5.33 -36.36
N LEU A 219 6.52 5.30 -37.13
CA LEU A 219 7.48 6.41 -37.19
C LEU A 219 6.78 7.69 -37.66
N GLY A 220 7.06 8.80 -36.98
CA GLY A 220 6.43 10.09 -37.25
C GLY A 220 4.99 10.24 -36.72
N SER A 221 4.37 9.17 -36.21
CA SER A 221 3.05 9.25 -35.58
C SER A 221 3.13 9.77 -34.14
N THR A 222 2.05 10.39 -33.67
CA THR A 222 1.84 10.76 -32.26
C THR A 222 0.87 9.81 -31.55
N THR A 223 0.15 8.96 -32.29
CA THR A 223 -0.86 8.04 -31.77
C THR A 223 -0.23 6.72 -31.33
N TRP A 224 -0.49 6.34 -30.08
CA TRP A 224 -0.06 5.07 -29.51
C TRP A 224 -1.18 4.04 -29.53
N ALA A 225 -0.88 2.82 -29.95
CA ALA A 225 -1.79 1.68 -29.88
C ALA A 225 -1.27 0.65 -28.88
N THR A 226 -2.15 0.14 -28.01
CA THR A 226 -1.83 -0.99 -27.13
C THR A 226 -1.65 -2.25 -27.96
N MET A 227 -0.53 -2.92 -27.78
CA MET A 227 -0.18 -4.15 -28.48
C MET A 227 -0.43 -5.39 -27.63
N ALA A 228 0.02 -5.36 -26.37
CA ALA A 228 -0.07 -6.49 -25.46
C ALA A 228 0.14 -6.04 -24.00
N ALA A 229 -0.28 -6.87 -23.04
CA ALA A 229 0.09 -6.71 -21.64
C ALA A 229 1.39 -7.47 -21.35
N LEU A 230 2.25 -6.94 -20.48
CA LEU A 230 3.41 -7.64 -19.95
C LEU A 230 2.99 -8.50 -18.77
N THR A 231 3.67 -9.64 -18.60
CA THR A 231 3.48 -10.52 -17.45
C THR A 231 4.51 -10.20 -16.37
N ALA A 232 4.11 -10.24 -15.10
CA ALA A 232 5.04 -10.15 -13.98
C ALA A 232 6.08 -11.28 -14.05
N THR A 233 7.32 -10.97 -13.72
CA THR A 233 8.40 -11.95 -13.60
C THR A 233 8.55 -12.42 -12.15
N GLY A 234 9.51 -13.29 -11.86
CA GLY A 234 9.87 -13.66 -10.48
C GLY A 234 10.54 -12.54 -9.69
N THR A 235 10.95 -11.44 -10.33
CA THR A 235 11.57 -10.28 -9.68
C THR A 235 10.53 -9.22 -9.37
N ALA A 236 10.52 -8.72 -8.14
CA ALA A 236 9.56 -7.69 -7.70
C ALA A 236 9.61 -6.44 -8.60
N GLY A 237 8.44 -5.95 -8.99
CA GLY A 237 8.28 -4.78 -9.86
C GLY A 237 8.66 -5.02 -11.33
N SER A 238 9.15 -6.21 -11.68
CA SER A 238 9.66 -6.49 -13.03
C SER A 238 8.67 -7.28 -13.87
N TYR A 239 8.51 -6.85 -15.12
CA TYR A 239 7.56 -7.37 -16.09
C TYR A 239 8.27 -7.67 -17.41
N ALA A 240 7.80 -8.66 -18.17
CA ALA A 240 8.39 -8.98 -19.46
C ALA A 240 7.38 -9.48 -20.49
N ILE A 241 7.72 -9.30 -21.77
CA ILE A 241 7.05 -9.91 -22.92
C ILE A 241 8.08 -10.17 -24.03
N SER A 242 7.91 -11.27 -24.77
CA SER A 242 8.67 -11.54 -25.99
C SER A 242 7.73 -11.52 -27.20
N PHE A 243 8.15 -10.89 -28.29
CA PHE A 243 7.40 -10.84 -29.55
C PHE A 243 8.32 -10.62 -30.74
N ALA A 244 7.82 -10.84 -31.95
CA ALA A 244 8.54 -10.58 -33.20
C ALA A 244 7.98 -9.34 -33.92
N PRO A 245 8.66 -8.18 -33.86
CA PRO A 245 8.27 -7.00 -34.63
C PRO A 245 8.25 -7.28 -36.14
N ALA A 246 7.19 -6.87 -36.83
CA ALA A 246 7.08 -7.01 -38.28
C ALA A 246 7.73 -5.85 -39.06
N SER A 247 7.96 -4.71 -38.40
CA SER A 247 8.53 -3.50 -39.01
C SER A 247 9.18 -2.60 -37.96
N THR A 248 10.00 -1.65 -38.43
CA THR A 248 10.62 -0.63 -37.59
C THR A 248 9.57 0.31 -37.00
N VAL A 249 9.42 0.30 -35.68
CA VAL A 249 8.44 1.12 -34.95
C VAL A 249 8.98 1.56 -33.58
N ASP A 250 8.34 2.58 -33.01
CA ASP A 250 8.64 3.06 -31.65
C ASP A 250 7.74 2.31 -30.64
N TYR A 251 8.31 1.91 -29.50
CA TYR A 251 7.63 1.24 -28.40
C TYR A 251 7.77 2.03 -27.09
N ARG A 252 6.78 1.90 -26.22
CA ARG A 252 6.85 2.32 -24.81
C ARG A 252 6.01 1.41 -23.94
N LEU A 253 6.25 1.43 -22.64
CA LEU A 253 5.36 0.85 -21.66
C LEU A 253 4.43 1.92 -21.09
N SER A 254 3.22 1.51 -20.73
CA SER A 254 2.26 2.35 -20.02
C SER A 254 1.66 1.60 -18.84
N PHE A 255 1.69 2.24 -17.68
CA PHE A 255 0.92 1.88 -16.50
C PHE A 255 -0.21 2.89 -16.36
N SER A 256 -1.45 2.41 -16.37
CA SER A 256 -2.62 3.25 -16.05
C SER A 256 -3.01 2.96 -14.61
N ALA A 257 -3.02 4.00 -13.77
CA ALA A 257 -3.56 3.88 -12.43
C ALA A 257 -5.02 3.39 -12.50
N THR A 258 -5.35 2.41 -11.68
CA THR A 258 -6.72 1.93 -11.51
C THR A 258 -7.25 2.35 -10.14
N SER A 259 -8.56 2.46 -9.99
CA SER A 259 -9.16 3.12 -8.81
C SER A 259 -9.12 2.36 -7.47
N PRO A 260 -8.64 1.12 -7.29
CA PRO A 260 -8.55 0.57 -5.94
C PRO A 260 -7.25 0.96 -5.20
N GLU A 261 -6.32 1.70 -5.80
CA GLU A 261 -5.07 2.09 -5.12
C GLU A 261 -4.63 3.54 -5.35
N GLY A 262 -3.90 4.09 -4.38
CA GLY A 262 -3.40 5.47 -4.36
C GLY A 262 -2.17 5.73 -5.23
N LEU A 263 -2.14 5.18 -6.44
CA LEU A 263 -1.06 5.35 -7.41
C LEU A 263 -1.46 6.25 -8.57
N LEU A 264 -0.49 6.96 -9.15
CA LEU A 264 -0.63 7.69 -10.40
C LEU A 264 -0.03 6.89 -11.56
N GLY A 265 -0.65 6.99 -12.74
CA GLY A 265 -0.18 6.34 -13.95
C GLY A 265 1.17 6.90 -14.43
N SER A 266 1.90 6.12 -15.21
CA SER A 266 3.17 6.53 -15.81
C SER A 266 3.40 5.87 -17.16
N VAL A 267 4.26 6.49 -17.96
CA VAL A 267 4.75 5.94 -19.23
C VAL A 267 6.27 5.90 -19.20
N SER A 268 6.86 4.89 -19.82
CA SER A 268 8.31 4.81 -19.95
C SER A 268 8.86 5.78 -21.00
N SER A 269 10.18 5.85 -21.12
CA SER A 269 10.83 6.37 -22.31
C SER A 269 10.40 5.57 -23.57
N VAL A 270 10.65 6.17 -24.73
CA VAL A 270 10.40 5.53 -26.03
C VAL A 270 11.67 4.82 -26.50
N VAL A 271 11.52 3.58 -26.96
CA VAL A 271 12.60 2.82 -27.60
C VAL A 271 12.23 2.49 -29.03
N ARG A 272 13.18 2.60 -29.95
CA ARG A 272 13.00 2.16 -31.33
C ARG A 272 13.56 0.76 -31.49
N ILE A 273 12.78 -0.12 -32.12
CA ILE A 273 13.28 -1.40 -32.61
C ILE A 273 13.28 -1.32 -34.13
N THR A 274 14.45 -1.45 -34.72
CA THR A 274 14.68 -1.47 -36.17
C THR A 274 14.65 -2.91 -36.67
N VAL A 275 13.82 -3.16 -37.67
CA VAL A 275 13.74 -4.46 -38.36
C VAL A 275 14.43 -4.32 -39.70
N THR A 276 15.55 -5.02 -39.89
CA THR A 276 16.26 -5.07 -41.16
C THR A 276 15.79 -6.26 -41.99
N ALA A 277 15.52 -6.01 -43.27
CA ALA A 277 15.37 -7.09 -44.24
C ALA A 277 16.79 -7.56 -44.59
N CYS A 278 17.23 -8.69 -44.03
CA CYS A 278 18.40 -9.34 -44.59
C CYS A 278 17.97 -9.87 -45.97
N THR A 279 18.37 -9.19 -47.04
CA THR A 279 18.29 -9.77 -48.38
C THR A 279 19.24 -10.94 -48.42
N ALA A 280 18.72 -12.16 -48.55
CA ALA A 280 19.55 -13.30 -48.90
C ALA A 280 20.26 -12.96 -50.22
N VAL A 281 21.57 -12.69 -50.15
CA VAL A 281 22.37 -12.58 -51.38
C VAL A 281 22.37 -13.98 -51.96
N ALA A 282 21.78 -14.16 -53.14
CA ALA A 282 21.80 -15.43 -53.84
C ALA A 282 23.27 -15.83 -54.03
N ALA A 283 23.67 -16.95 -53.41
CA ALA A 283 25.05 -17.41 -53.46
C ALA A 283 25.43 -17.78 -54.89
N VAL A 284 26.20 -16.93 -55.57
CA VAL A 284 26.93 -17.30 -56.78
C VAL A 284 28.24 -17.93 -56.35
N GLY A 285 28.20 -19.23 -56.04
CA GLY A 285 29.40 -20.06 -55.89
C GLY A 285 30.23 -19.82 -54.62
N ILE A 286 30.28 -20.87 -53.80
CA ILE A 286 31.21 -21.10 -52.66
C ILE A 286 30.87 -20.34 -51.36
N GLY A 287 29.83 -20.83 -50.67
CA GLY A 287 29.61 -20.67 -49.22
C GLY A 287 28.52 -19.66 -48.82
N PRO A 288 27.52 -20.03 -47.99
CA PRO A 288 26.54 -19.08 -47.49
C PRO A 288 27.17 -18.13 -46.46
N GLN A 289 27.36 -16.87 -46.83
CA GLN A 289 27.56 -15.77 -45.87
C GLN A 289 26.30 -14.92 -45.85
N VAL A 290 25.73 -14.73 -44.65
CA VAL A 290 24.62 -13.78 -44.42
C VAL A 290 25.25 -12.45 -44.02
N ALA A 291 25.31 -11.51 -44.95
CA ALA A 291 25.59 -10.11 -44.64
C ALA A 291 24.26 -9.40 -44.37
N CYS A 292 24.08 -8.86 -43.16
CA CYS A 292 23.01 -7.92 -42.87
C CYS A 292 23.67 -6.54 -42.74
N GLU A 293 23.30 -5.60 -43.61
CA GLU A 293 23.62 -4.17 -43.49
C GLU A 293 22.56 -3.43 -42.69
#